data_AF-A0A841I1A0-F1
#
_entry.id   AF-A0A841I1A0-F1
#
_cell.length_a   1.000
_cell.length_b   1.000
_cell.length_c   1.000
_cell.angle_alpha   90.00
_cell.angle_beta   90.00
_cell.angle_gamma   90.00
#
_symmetry.space_group_name_H-M   'P 1'
#
loop_
_entity.id
_entity.type
_entity.pdbx_description
1 polymer ?
#
loop_
_entity_poly.entity_id
_entity_poly.type
_entity_poly.pdbx_seq_one_letter_code
_entity_poly.pdbx_strand_id
1 'polypeptide(L)'
;MRRLGSLVLTAALLGLPAAQARPALGSEVPPAPWSERAPRSYLIALYSFECGDLTEAWNTLRRLNLPLYAVNAERRPSPAPAALEVWRGSEATAFSRALKVRVYPTVLLVRDGRLLNLWEGEAAVRSLKGTDVL
;
A
#
# COMPACT_ATOMS: atom_id res chain seq x y z
N MET A 1 -7.34 61.37 -20.70
CA MET A 1 -6.55 60.18 -21.08
C MET A 1 -6.49 59.22 -19.91
N ARG A 2 -6.91 57.97 -20.15
CA ARG A 2 -6.58 56.69 -19.47
C ARG A 2 -6.64 56.58 -17.94
N ARG A 3 -7.68 55.86 -17.50
CA ARG A 3 -7.78 55.10 -16.25
C ARG A 3 -6.68 54.03 -16.19
N LEU A 4 -5.97 53.92 -15.07
CA LEU A 4 -5.16 52.76 -14.73
C LEU A 4 -5.78 52.14 -13.48
N GLY A 5 -6.64 51.14 -13.72
CA GLY A 5 -7.24 50.31 -12.69
C GLY A 5 -6.16 49.41 -12.07
N SER A 6 -6.06 49.45 -10.75
CA SER A 6 -5.22 48.55 -9.97
C SER A 6 -5.95 47.20 -9.85
N LEU A 7 -5.56 46.23 -10.68
CA LEU A 7 -5.96 44.82 -10.55
C LEU A 7 -4.99 44.16 -9.57
N VAL A 8 -5.29 44.23 -8.28
CA VAL A 8 -4.59 43.44 -7.26
C VAL A 8 -5.14 42.02 -7.29
N LEU A 9 -4.26 41.12 -7.72
CA LEU A 9 -4.33 39.65 -7.69
C LEU A 9 -5.12 39.07 -6.50
N THR A 10 -6.26 38.44 -6.79
CA THR A 10 -6.96 37.55 -5.86
C THR A 10 -6.61 36.10 -6.23
N ALA A 11 -5.50 35.58 -5.71
CA ALA A 11 -5.01 34.23 -6.02
C ALA A 11 -4.80 33.36 -4.76
N ALA A 12 -5.73 33.41 -3.79
CA ALA A 12 -5.56 32.75 -2.49
C ALA A 12 -6.70 31.79 -2.07
N LEU A 13 -7.58 31.35 -2.97
CA LEU A 13 -8.73 30.50 -2.60
C LEU A 13 -9.02 29.31 -3.52
N LEU A 14 -8.02 28.83 -4.25
CA LEU A 14 -8.12 27.48 -4.83
C LEU A 14 -7.67 26.47 -3.79
N GLY A 15 -8.63 26.07 -2.93
CA GLY A 15 -8.57 24.85 -2.14
C GLY A 15 -8.53 23.63 -3.05
N LEU A 16 -7.44 23.50 -3.81
CA LEU A 16 -7.14 22.30 -4.57
C LEU A 16 -7.03 21.17 -3.54
N PRO A 17 -7.85 20.11 -3.62
CA PRO A 17 -7.65 18.96 -2.76
C PRO A 17 -6.22 18.49 -2.99
N ALA A 18 -5.44 18.39 -1.90
CA ALA A 18 -4.07 17.93 -1.95
C ALA A 18 -4.02 16.70 -2.86
N ALA A 19 -3.25 16.80 -3.96
CA ALA A 19 -3.07 15.72 -4.90
C ALA A 19 -2.89 14.42 -4.11
N GLN A 20 -3.81 13.47 -4.31
CA GLN A 20 -3.93 12.27 -3.50
C GLN A 20 -2.59 11.53 -3.54
N ALA A 21 -1.79 11.72 -2.48
CA ALA A 21 -0.40 11.33 -2.48
C ALA A 21 -0.28 9.81 -2.55
N ARG A 22 0.61 9.32 -3.41
CA ARG A 22 1.02 7.91 -3.42
C ARG A 22 1.66 7.54 -2.08
N PRO A 23 1.75 6.24 -1.73
CA PRO A 23 2.55 5.82 -0.59
C PRO A 23 3.96 6.38 -0.74
N ALA A 24 4.45 7.10 0.27
CA ALA A 24 5.74 7.78 0.20
C ALA A 24 6.85 6.83 0.67
N LEU A 25 7.82 6.55 -0.19
CA LEU A 25 8.99 5.77 0.23
C LEU A 25 9.72 6.49 1.38
N GLY A 26 10.21 5.71 2.33
CA GLY A 26 10.81 6.18 3.59
C GLY A 26 9.80 6.54 4.68
N SER A 27 8.50 6.61 4.37
CA SER A 27 7.48 6.89 5.38
C SER A 27 7.34 5.74 6.37
N GLU A 28 6.94 6.05 7.59
CA GLU A 28 6.59 5.04 8.58
C GLU A 28 5.34 4.29 8.14
N VAL A 29 5.35 2.99 8.37
CA VAL A 29 4.18 2.14 8.17
C VAL A 29 3.23 2.36 9.35
N PRO A 30 1.91 2.53 9.12
CA PRO A 30 0.95 2.68 10.20
C PRO A 30 1.01 1.47 11.17
N PRO A 31 0.61 1.66 12.44
CA PRO A 31 0.53 0.55 13.39
C PRO A 31 -0.39 -0.58 12.89
N ALA A 32 0.04 -1.82 13.14
CA ALA A 32 -0.67 -3.04 12.79
C ALA A 32 -0.48 -4.11 13.87
N PRO A 33 -1.29 -5.18 13.92
CA PRO A 33 -1.21 -6.20 14.96
C PRO A 33 0.14 -6.92 15.08
N TRP A 34 0.97 -6.88 14.03
CA TRP A 34 2.29 -7.47 14.02
C TRP A 34 3.42 -6.48 14.28
N SER A 35 3.17 -5.18 14.40
CA SER A 35 4.20 -4.13 14.44
C SER A 35 5.26 -4.37 15.53
N GLU A 36 4.86 -4.78 16.74
CA GLU A 36 5.77 -4.99 17.86
C GLU A 36 6.69 -6.21 17.71
N ARG A 37 6.27 -7.17 16.89
CA ARG A 37 6.98 -8.44 16.63
C ARG A 37 7.53 -8.53 15.21
N ALA A 38 7.40 -7.45 14.43
CA ALA A 38 7.80 -7.43 13.05
C ALA A 38 9.33 -7.57 12.96
N PRO A 39 9.85 -8.44 12.09
CA PRO A 39 11.27 -8.54 11.86
C PRO A 39 11.79 -7.28 11.15
N ARG A 40 13.12 -7.17 11.05
CA ARG A 40 13.76 -6.01 10.41
C ARG A 40 13.31 -5.79 8.97
N SER A 41 13.05 -6.85 8.21
CA SER A 41 12.55 -6.75 6.83
C SER A 41 11.42 -7.74 6.61
N TYR A 42 10.35 -7.27 5.99
CA TYR A 42 9.13 -8.06 5.77
C TYR A 42 8.30 -7.47 4.63
N LEU A 43 7.33 -8.27 4.17
CA LEU A 43 6.39 -7.91 3.12
C LEU A 43 4.99 -7.72 3.71
N ILE A 44 4.26 -6.77 3.15
CA ILE A 44 2.82 -6.60 3.39
C ILE A 44 2.11 -6.74 2.05
N ALA A 45 1.22 -7.72 1.92
CA ALA A 45 0.37 -7.88 0.75
C ALA A 45 -1.03 -7.34 1.05
N LEU A 46 -1.37 -6.20 0.47
CA LEU A 46 -2.70 -5.63 0.51
C LEU A 46 -3.49 -6.13 -0.70
N TYR A 47 -4.66 -6.71 -0.47
CA TYR A 47 -5.50 -7.26 -1.52
C TYR A 47 -6.98 -7.09 -1.19
N SER A 48 -7.83 -7.31 -2.17
CA SER A 48 -9.28 -7.30 -1.99
C SER A 48 -9.91 -8.50 -2.70
N PHE A 49 -11.21 -8.69 -2.51
CA PHE A 49 -11.97 -9.69 -3.26
C PHE A 49 -12.00 -9.41 -4.77
N GLU A 50 -11.91 -8.15 -5.20
CA GLU A 50 -12.02 -7.76 -6.60
C GLU A 50 -10.80 -8.16 -7.44
N CYS A 51 -9.72 -8.57 -6.80
CA CYS A 51 -8.51 -9.05 -7.47
C CYS A 51 -8.70 -10.38 -8.22
N GLY A 52 -9.76 -11.15 -7.92
CA GLY A 52 -9.96 -12.47 -8.52
C GLY A 52 -8.95 -13.50 -8.00
N ASP A 53 -8.40 -14.32 -8.91
CA ASP A 53 -7.45 -15.37 -8.56
C ASP A 53 -6.01 -14.83 -8.42
N LEU A 54 -5.50 -14.85 -7.20
CA LEU A 54 -4.16 -14.40 -6.82
C LEU A 54 -3.16 -15.55 -6.59
N THR A 55 -3.48 -16.78 -7.00
CA THR A 55 -2.64 -17.98 -6.72
C THR A 55 -1.18 -17.78 -7.12
N GLU A 56 -0.92 -17.28 -8.34
CA GLU A 56 0.44 -17.05 -8.82
C GLU A 56 1.16 -15.90 -8.09
N ALA A 57 0.42 -14.85 -7.73
CA ALA A 57 0.96 -13.75 -6.93
C ALA A 57 1.40 -14.27 -5.54
N TRP A 58 0.56 -15.06 -4.87
CA TRP A 58 0.89 -15.67 -3.58
C TRP A 58 2.08 -16.62 -3.66
N ASN A 59 2.13 -17.46 -4.70
CA ASN A 59 3.27 -18.36 -4.92
C ASN A 59 4.56 -17.56 -5.11
N THR A 60 4.51 -16.44 -5.82
CA THR A 60 5.65 -15.54 -5.99
C THR A 60 6.13 -14.97 -4.67
N LEU A 61 5.23 -14.41 -3.86
CA LEU A 61 5.59 -13.82 -2.57
C LEU A 61 6.16 -14.84 -1.59
N ARG A 62 5.64 -16.06 -1.55
CA ARG A 62 6.16 -17.13 -0.69
C ARG A 62 7.59 -17.55 -1.04
N ARG A 63 8.00 -17.44 -2.31
CA ARG A 63 9.36 -17.77 -2.75
C ARG A 63 10.40 -16.72 -2.37
N LEU A 64 9.98 -15.51 -1.99
CA LEU A 64 10.88 -14.42 -1.60
C LEU A 64 11.55 -14.64 -0.23
N ASN A 65 11.12 -15.66 0.53
CA ASN A 65 11.67 -16.04 1.83
C ASN A 65 11.74 -14.88 2.84
N LEU A 66 10.81 -13.92 2.73
CA LEU A 66 10.58 -12.87 3.70
C LEU A 66 9.29 -13.14 4.47
N PRO A 67 9.23 -12.77 5.77
CA PRO A 67 7.99 -12.75 6.54
C PRO A 67 6.92 -11.95 5.79
N LEU A 68 5.73 -12.51 5.64
CA LEU A 68 4.65 -11.96 4.82
C LEU A 68 3.38 -11.79 5.66
N TYR A 69 2.85 -10.57 5.66
CA TYR A 69 1.58 -10.24 6.30
C TYR A 69 0.52 -9.96 5.23
N ALA A 70 -0.58 -10.71 5.27
CA ALA A 70 -1.70 -10.55 4.34
C ALA A 70 -2.77 -9.63 4.95
N VAL A 71 -3.16 -8.60 4.19
CA VAL A 71 -4.16 -7.60 4.60
C VAL A 71 -5.28 -7.58 3.57
N ASN A 72 -6.47 -8.04 3.97
CA ASN A 72 -7.66 -7.84 3.17
C ASN A 72 -8.20 -6.43 3.44
N ALA A 73 -8.07 -5.56 2.46
CA ALA A 73 -8.44 -4.15 2.56
C ALA A 73 -9.96 -3.92 2.57
N GLU A 74 -10.75 -4.93 2.22
CA GLU A 74 -12.20 -4.82 2.08
C GLU A 74 -12.95 -5.73 3.06
N ARG A 75 -14.22 -5.40 3.31
CA ARG A 75 -15.08 -6.16 4.22
C ARG A 75 -15.45 -7.54 3.68
N ARG A 76 -15.41 -7.74 2.36
CA ARG A 76 -15.73 -9.02 1.74
C ARG A 76 -14.55 -9.98 1.94
N PRO A 77 -14.76 -11.17 2.55
CA PRO A 77 -13.71 -12.17 2.68
C PRO A 77 -13.17 -12.55 1.29
N SER A 78 -11.85 -12.63 1.19
CA SER A 78 -11.13 -13.13 0.02
C SER A 78 -10.05 -14.09 0.52
N PRO A 79 -9.94 -15.31 -0.04
CA PRO A 79 -9.03 -16.30 0.46
C PRO A 79 -7.57 -15.86 0.26
N ALA A 80 -6.74 -16.10 1.27
CA ALA A 80 -5.29 -16.17 1.14
C ALA A 80 -4.86 -17.64 1.31
N PRO A 81 -3.62 -18.02 0.98
CA PRO A 81 -3.09 -19.34 1.27
C PRO A 81 -3.35 -19.74 2.73
N ALA A 82 -3.76 -21.00 2.97
CA ALA A 82 -4.22 -21.47 4.29
C ALA A 82 -3.20 -21.30 5.43
N ALA A 83 -1.91 -21.20 5.10
CA ALA A 83 -0.83 -20.98 6.08
C ALA A 83 -0.60 -19.50 6.44
N LEU A 84 -1.32 -18.56 5.83
CA LEU A 84 -1.22 -17.13 6.12
C LEU A 84 -2.44 -16.67 6.90
N GLU A 85 -2.20 -16.14 8.10
CA GLU A 85 -3.21 -15.40 8.82
C GLU A 85 -3.50 -14.09 8.09
N VAL A 86 -4.79 -13.86 7.79
CA VAL A 86 -5.24 -12.67 7.06
C VAL A 86 -5.84 -11.68 8.05
N TRP A 87 -5.19 -10.52 8.17
CA TRP A 87 -5.80 -9.39 8.86
C TRP A 87 -6.92 -8.78 8.01
N ARG A 88 -8.06 -8.53 8.64
CA ARG A 88 -9.32 -8.16 7.98
C ARG A 88 -10.16 -7.26 8.89
N GLY A 89 -11.22 -6.68 8.34
CA GLY A 89 -12.15 -5.83 9.08
C GLY A 89 -11.84 -4.34 8.93
N SER A 90 -12.55 -3.50 9.67
CA SER A 90 -12.47 -2.03 9.53
C SER A 90 -11.06 -1.47 9.78
N GLU A 91 -10.30 -2.08 10.68
CA GLU A 91 -8.93 -1.67 10.98
C GLU A 91 -7.98 -1.97 9.81
N ALA A 92 -8.10 -3.13 9.17
CA ALA A 92 -7.35 -3.47 7.97
C ALA A 92 -7.70 -2.54 6.80
N THR A 93 -8.97 -2.16 6.65
CA THR A 93 -9.41 -1.14 5.69
C THR A 93 -8.80 0.23 6.01
N ALA A 94 -8.81 0.66 7.28
CA ALA A 94 -8.24 1.92 7.70
C ALA A 94 -6.72 1.97 7.47
N PHE A 95 -6.02 0.88 7.77
CA PHE A 95 -4.59 0.70 7.50
C PHE A 95 -4.27 0.86 6.01
N SER A 96 -5.01 0.16 5.15
CA SER A 96 -4.85 0.22 3.69
C SER A 96 -5.06 1.64 3.14
N ARG A 97 -6.05 2.37 3.70
CA ARG A 97 -6.33 3.76 3.36
C ARG A 97 -5.27 4.73 3.87
N ALA A 98 -4.73 4.52 5.06
CA ALA A 98 -3.66 5.35 5.63
C ALA A 98 -2.39 5.29 4.78
N LEU A 99 -2.10 4.11 4.19
CA LEU A 99 -1.02 3.92 3.21
C LEU A 99 -1.31 4.57 1.85
N LYS A 100 -2.55 5.01 1.60
CA LYS A 100 -2.99 5.61 0.32
C LYS A 100 -2.80 4.69 -0.89
N VAL A 101 -2.91 3.37 -0.67
CA VAL A 101 -2.89 2.38 -1.75
C VAL A 101 -4.14 2.56 -2.62
N ARG A 102 -3.94 2.62 -3.94
CA ARG A 102 -5.02 2.84 -4.92
C ARG A 102 -5.27 1.66 -5.84
N VAL A 103 -4.33 0.72 -5.90
CA VAL A 103 -4.37 -0.46 -6.78
C VAL A 103 -4.29 -1.70 -5.91
N TYR A 104 -5.10 -2.71 -6.21
CA TYR A 104 -4.99 -4.03 -5.58
C TYR A 104 -4.72 -5.10 -6.66
N PRO A 105 -3.90 -6.13 -6.36
CA PRO A 105 -3.10 -6.25 -5.16
C PRO A 105 -1.97 -5.21 -5.12
N THR A 106 -1.50 -4.86 -3.92
CA THR A 106 -0.27 -4.08 -3.73
C THR A 106 0.61 -4.79 -2.72
N VAL A 107 1.90 -4.90 -3.03
CA VAL A 107 2.90 -5.47 -2.12
C VAL A 107 3.84 -4.38 -1.68
N LEU A 108 4.06 -4.28 -0.38
CA LEU A 108 4.99 -3.33 0.23
C LEU A 108 6.19 -4.09 0.77
N LEU A 109 7.40 -3.58 0.49
CA LEU A 109 8.61 -3.97 1.20
C LEU A 109 8.83 -2.99 2.34
N VAL A 110 8.94 -3.52 3.55
CA VAL A 110 9.16 -2.72 4.76
C VAL A 110 10.50 -3.11 5.35
N ARG A 111 11.31 -2.10 5.70
CA ARG A 111 12.58 -2.28 6.43
C ARG A 111 12.66 -1.29 7.58
N ASP A 112 12.98 -1.77 8.77
CA ASP A 112 13.09 -0.96 9.99
C ASP A 112 11.84 -0.08 10.22
N GLY A 113 10.64 -0.65 9.99
CA GLY A 113 9.35 0.03 10.14
C GLY A 113 8.99 1.05 9.05
N ARG A 114 9.83 1.19 8.01
CA ARG A 114 9.65 2.16 6.93
C ARG A 114 9.38 1.49 5.59
N LEU A 115 8.54 2.12 4.80
CA LEU A 115 8.23 1.67 3.44
C LEU A 115 9.46 1.87 2.54
N LEU A 116 10.06 0.78 2.06
CA LEU A 116 11.24 0.82 1.20
C LEU A 116 10.89 0.75 -0.29
N ASN A 117 9.89 -0.06 -0.63
CA ASN A 117 9.41 -0.21 -2.01
C ASN A 117 7.96 -0.68 -2.05
N LEU A 118 7.31 -0.53 -3.21
CA LEU A 118 5.97 -1.05 -3.45
C LEU A 118 5.79 -1.52 -4.90
N TRP A 119 4.97 -2.55 -5.08
CA TRP A 119 4.57 -3.09 -6.38
C TRP A 119 3.05 -3.10 -6.46
N GLU A 120 2.52 -2.31 -7.40
CA GLU A 120 1.09 -2.14 -7.62
C GLU A 120 0.61 -3.01 -8.78
N GLY A 121 -0.48 -3.73 -8.54
CA GLY A 121 -1.12 -4.57 -9.53
C GLY A 121 -0.51 -5.95 -9.65
N GLU A 122 -1.33 -6.88 -10.10
CA GLU A 122 -0.97 -8.30 -10.12
C GLU A 122 0.21 -8.62 -11.03
N ALA A 123 0.32 -7.97 -12.20
CA ALA A 123 1.44 -8.18 -13.12
C ALA A 123 2.80 -7.84 -12.46
N ALA A 124 2.87 -6.74 -11.70
CA ALA A 124 4.07 -6.35 -10.97
C ALA A 124 4.39 -7.38 -9.88
N VAL A 125 3.39 -7.78 -9.09
CA VAL A 125 3.57 -8.78 -8.01
C VAL A 125 4.02 -10.13 -8.54
N ARG A 126 3.46 -10.62 -9.66
CA ARG A 126 3.84 -11.89 -10.29
C ARG A 126 5.27 -11.86 -10.85
N SER A 127 5.80 -10.67 -11.15
CA SER A 127 7.14 -10.50 -11.72
C SER A 127 8.27 -10.41 -10.68
N LEU A 128 7.91 -10.31 -9.38
CA LEU A 128 8.86 -10.18 -8.28
C LEU A 128 9.85 -11.33 -8.19
N LYS A 129 11.12 -10.98 -7.97
CA LYS A 129 12.24 -11.90 -7.77
C LYS A 129 12.91 -11.62 -6.43
N GLY A 130 13.66 -12.60 -5.93
CA GLY A 130 14.41 -12.45 -4.69
C GLY A 130 15.34 -11.23 -4.69
N THR A 131 15.97 -10.92 -5.83
CA THR A 131 16.84 -9.74 -6.00
C THR A 131 16.13 -8.41 -5.80
N ASP A 132 14.81 -8.36 -5.93
CA ASP A 132 14.04 -7.12 -5.82
C ASP A 132 13.76 -6.74 -4.34
N VAL A 133 14.09 -7.63 -3.41
CA VAL A 133 13.79 -7.48 -1.97
C VAL A 133 15.03 -7.62 -1.06
N LEU A 134 16.23 -7.69 -1.64
CA LEU A 134 17.51 -7.71 -0.90
C LEU A 134 17.92 -6.31 -0.44
#